data_AF-X0YQN7-F1
#
_entry.id   AF-X0YQN7-F1
#
_cell.length_a   1.000
_cell.length_b   1.000
_cell.length_c   1.000
_cell.angle_alpha   90.00
_cell.angle_beta   90.00
_cell.angle_gamma   90.00
#
_symmetry.space_group_name_H-M   'P 1'
#
loop_
_entity.id
_entity.type
_entity.pdbx_description
1 polymer ?
#
loop_
_entity_poly.entity_id
_entity_poly.type
_entity_poly.pdbx_seq_one_letter_code
_entity_poly.pdbx_strand_id
1 'polypeptide(L)'
;MIEDVAIGSHVVLIKQTSVVNCQANPGSFYVDVGATKLYVHCTDSNAPTGRIVKNLNGWEFELDTCSYITFINFGAFLPFRMFGDPTSGGGVGDTYTNITWDGIELAYQKGALFQAVNNNDYLIWQNCTVHHGSNGLAFSENSVNDGSIAPSHIQILDNTLYDIGSTYGDVDAHAISWNGGDDILIDGNYCYNCGSTIVFYSLTGLGGSESMT
;
A
#
# COMPACT_ATOMS: atom_id res chain seq x y z
N MET A 1 6.26 -9.42 5.59
CA MET A 1 5.23 -9.44 6.63
C MET A 1 4.78 -10.87 6.87
N ILE A 2 4.60 -11.24 8.13
CA ILE A 2 4.00 -12.49 8.59
C ILE A 2 3.03 -12.09 9.68
N GLU A 3 1.84 -12.66 9.67
CA GLU A 3 0.81 -12.28 10.63
C GLU A 3 0.30 -13.47 11.39
N ASP A 4 -0.29 -13.13 12.51
CA ASP A 4 -1.00 -14.02 13.39
C ASP A 4 -2.49 -13.64 13.39
N VAL A 5 -3.29 -14.47 12.72
CA VAL A 5 -4.72 -14.27 12.53
C VAL A 5 -5.49 -15.13 13.53
N ALA A 6 -5.86 -14.52 14.66
CA ALA A 6 -6.80 -15.12 15.60
C ALA A 6 -8.22 -14.64 15.28
N ILE A 7 -9.23 -15.27 15.90
CA ILE A 7 -10.64 -14.89 15.71
C ILE A 7 -10.81 -13.42 16.09
N GLY A 8 -11.02 -12.56 15.08
CA GLY A 8 -11.25 -11.12 15.26
C GLY A 8 -9.99 -10.27 15.48
N SER A 9 -8.78 -10.79 15.24
CA SER A 9 -7.57 -9.98 15.34
C SER A 9 -6.51 -10.37 14.30
N HIS A 10 -5.95 -9.36 13.63
CA HIS A 10 -4.82 -9.48 12.74
C HIS A 10 -3.64 -8.74 13.36
N VAL A 11 -2.60 -9.49 13.76
CA VAL A 11 -1.40 -8.89 14.35
C VAL A 11 -0.20 -9.17 13.48
N VAL A 12 0.47 -8.11 13.06
CA VAL A 12 1.75 -8.23 12.38
C VAL A 12 2.81 -8.70 13.37
N LEU A 13 3.46 -9.81 13.04
CA LEU A 13 4.50 -10.38 13.90
C LEU A 13 5.81 -9.61 13.76
N ILE A 14 6.47 -9.42 14.89
CA ILE A 14 7.76 -8.72 14.96
C ILE A 14 8.90 -9.70 14.63
N LYS A 15 9.74 -9.32 13.68
CA LYS A 15 10.91 -10.13 13.31
C LYS A 15 11.95 -10.14 14.43
N GLN A 16 12.42 -11.32 14.81
CA GLN A 16 13.48 -11.54 15.78
C GLN A 16 14.79 -11.95 15.11
N THR A 17 15.88 -11.87 15.86
CA THR A 17 17.24 -12.20 15.38
C THR A 17 17.66 -13.64 15.66
N SER A 18 16.91 -14.39 16.46
CA SER A 18 17.20 -15.80 16.78
C SER A 18 15.93 -16.58 17.18
N VAL A 19 16.01 -17.91 17.15
CA VAL A 19 14.95 -18.80 17.67
C VAL A 19 14.69 -18.55 19.15
N VAL A 20 15.76 -18.37 19.95
CA VAL A 20 15.64 -18.11 21.39
C VAL A 20 14.88 -16.81 21.66
N ASN A 21 15.19 -15.75 20.90
CA ASN A 21 14.46 -14.49 21.00
C ASN A 21 13.01 -14.64 20.56
N CYS A 22 12.73 -15.42 19.51
CA CYS A 22 11.35 -15.69 19.08
C CYS A 22 10.56 -16.45 20.16
N GLN A 23 11.16 -17.47 20.79
CA GLN A 23 10.53 -18.21 21.88
C GLN A 23 10.23 -17.35 23.11
N ALA A 24 11.08 -16.37 23.42
CA ALA A 24 10.88 -15.51 24.58
C ALA A 24 9.82 -14.41 24.38
N ASN A 25 9.45 -14.09 23.14
CA ASN A 25 8.61 -12.94 22.82
C ASN A 25 7.37 -13.37 22.02
N PRO A 26 6.18 -13.46 22.65
CA PRO A 26 4.91 -13.63 21.93
C PRO A 26 4.70 -12.53 20.88
N GLY A 27 4.01 -12.86 19.78
CA GLY A 27 3.79 -11.92 18.68
C GLY A 27 5.03 -11.72 17.81
N SER A 28 5.84 -12.77 17.67
CA SER A 28 7.10 -12.67 16.94
C SER A 28 7.34 -13.81 15.96
N PHE A 29 8.27 -13.59 15.04
CA PHE A 29 8.74 -14.62 14.12
C PHE A 29 10.24 -14.57 13.93
N TYR A 30 10.84 -15.70 13.54
CA TYR A 30 12.24 -15.81 13.13
C TYR A 30 12.35 -16.67 11.88
N VAL A 31 13.19 -16.25 10.94
CA VAL A 31 13.50 -17.01 9.71
C VAL A 31 14.95 -17.44 9.80
N ASP A 32 15.23 -18.73 9.65
CA ASP A 32 16.61 -19.23 9.77
C ASP A 32 17.54 -18.77 8.65
N VAL A 33 18.84 -18.99 8.87
CA VAL A 33 19.87 -18.75 7.86
C VAL A 33 19.61 -19.67 6.67
N GLY A 34 19.32 -19.08 5.51
CA GLY A 34 18.91 -19.80 4.30
C GLY A 34 17.41 -19.81 4.04
N ALA A 35 16.60 -19.23 4.94
CA ALA A 35 15.16 -19.09 4.81
C ALA A 35 14.40 -20.42 4.61
N THR A 36 14.95 -21.50 5.18
CA THR A 36 14.36 -22.85 5.05
C THR A 36 13.30 -23.11 6.11
N LYS A 37 13.39 -22.43 7.25
CA LYS A 37 12.46 -22.58 8.37
C LYS A 37 11.94 -21.23 8.84
N LEU A 38 10.64 -21.19 9.06
CA LEU A 38 9.94 -20.12 9.74
C LEU A 38 9.55 -20.61 11.15
N TYR A 39 10.03 -19.91 12.16
CA TYR A 39 9.64 -20.07 13.56
C TYR A 39 8.69 -18.94 13.92
N VAL A 40 7.67 -19.27 14.69
CA VAL A 40 6.59 -18.32 15.04
C VAL A 40 6.23 -18.52 16.50
N HIS A 41 6.04 -17.41 17.20
CA HIS A 41 5.44 -17.39 18.52
C HIS A 41 4.18 -16.53 18.43
N CYS A 42 3.02 -17.17 18.45
CA CYS A 42 1.73 -16.48 18.40
C CYS A 42 1.60 -15.49 19.55
N THR A 43 0.82 -14.44 19.31
CA THR A 43 0.57 -13.32 20.23
C THR A 43 -0.05 -13.76 21.57
N ASP A 44 -0.82 -14.84 21.54
CA ASP A 44 -1.51 -15.47 22.67
C ASP A 44 -0.82 -16.76 23.14
N SER A 45 0.39 -17.06 22.62
CA SER A 45 1.15 -18.28 22.89
C SER A 45 0.44 -19.60 22.55
N ASN A 46 -0.69 -19.55 21.83
CA ASN A 46 -1.38 -20.75 21.36
C ASN A 46 -0.70 -21.35 20.12
N ALA A 47 -1.18 -22.53 19.70
CA ALA A 47 -0.63 -23.23 18.53
C ALA A 47 -0.82 -22.40 17.23
N PRO A 48 0.20 -22.34 16.34
CA PRO A 48 0.16 -21.53 15.12
C PRO A 48 -0.66 -22.15 13.96
N THR A 49 -1.28 -23.32 14.17
CA THR A 49 -1.97 -24.06 13.11
C THR A 49 -3.13 -23.25 12.53
N GLY A 50 -3.11 -22.99 11.22
CA GLY A 50 -4.21 -22.36 10.49
C GLY A 50 -4.32 -20.83 10.66
N ARG A 51 -3.41 -20.19 11.39
CA ARG A 51 -3.45 -18.75 11.71
C ARG A 51 -2.28 -17.93 11.19
N ILE A 52 -1.22 -18.57 10.71
CA ILE A 52 -0.04 -17.86 10.20
C ILE A 52 -0.15 -17.63 8.71
N VAL A 53 -0.16 -16.36 8.31
CA VAL A 53 -0.32 -15.93 6.92
C VAL A 53 0.88 -15.11 6.46
N LYS A 54 1.18 -15.19 5.17
CA LYS A 54 2.29 -14.48 4.52
C LYS A 54 1.82 -13.94 3.17
N ASN A 55 2.01 -12.63 3.00
CA ASN A 55 1.56 -11.86 1.83
C ASN A 55 1.98 -12.44 0.46
N LEU A 56 3.13 -13.12 0.34
CA LEU A 56 3.61 -13.69 -0.94
C LEU A 56 2.67 -14.73 -1.57
N ASN A 57 1.69 -15.24 -0.82
CA ASN A 57 0.67 -16.18 -1.30
C ASN A 57 -0.75 -15.58 -1.23
N GLY A 58 -0.84 -14.24 -1.19
CA GLY A 58 -2.11 -13.53 -1.18
C GLY A 58 -2.85 -13.64 -2.51
N TRP A 59 -4.03 -13.02 -2.57
CA TRP A 59 -4.79 -12.86 -3.80
C TRP A 59 -4.31 -11.63 -4.56
N GLU A 60 -4.54 -11.64 -5.87
CA GLU A 60 -4.30 -10.51 -6.76
C GLU A 60 -5.64 -10.07 -7.33
N PHE A 61 -5.87 -8.76 -7.35
CA PHE A 61 -7.05 -8.17 -7.97
C PHE A 61 -6.59 -7.18 -9.02
N GLU A 62 -6.93 -7.45 -10.27
CA GLU A 62 -6.50 -6.65 -11.41
C GLU A 62 -7.69 -5.82 -11.94
N LEU A 63 -7.40 -4.57 -12.26
CA LEU A 63 -8.27 -3.72 -13.05
C LEU A 63 -7.55 -3.46 -14.37
N ASP A 64 -8.03 -4.08 -15.43
CA ASP A 64 -7.56 -3.84 -16.80
C ASP A 64 -8.64 -3.06 -17.55
N THR A 65 -8.25 -1.95 -18.18
CA THR A 65 -9.05 -1.14 -19.12
C THR A 65 -10.54 -1.08 -18.76
N CYS A 66 -10.86 -0.49 -17.61
CA CYS A 66 -12.22 -0.46 -17.09
C CYS A 66 -12.62 0.93 -16.59
N SER A 67 -13.94 1.13 -16.49
CA SER A 67 -14.46 2.40 -15.98
C SER A 67 -15.82 2.27 -15.31
N TYR A 68 -16.16 3.25 -14.48
CA TYR A 68 -17.45 3.35 -13.79
C TYR A 68 -17.73 2.17 -12.86
N ILE A 69 -16.74 1.81 -12.04
CA ILE A 69 -16.84 0.76 -11.03
C ILE A 69 -16.82 1.40 -9.64
N THR A 70 -17.74 0.95 -8.79
CA THR A 70 -17.74 1.32 -7.37
C THR A 70 -17.55 0.08 -6.51
N PHE A 71 -16.53 0.13 -5.68
CA PHE A 71 -16.23 -0.83 -4.62
C PHE A 71 -16.80 -0.31 -3.31
N ILE A 72 -17.70 -1.07 -2.67
CA ILE A 72 -18.43 -0.61 -1.47
C ILE A 72 -18.33 -1.64 -0.34
N ASN A 73 -17.96 -1.16 0.86
CA ASN A 73 -18.13 -1.86 2.14
C ASN A 73 -17.58 -3.29 2.18
N PHE A 74 -16.28 -3.46 1.88
CA PHE A 74 -15.57 -4.72 2.10
C PHE A 74 -14.13 -4.50 2.57
N GLY A 75 -13.55 -5.55 3.16
CA GLY A 75 -12.16 -5.59 3.57
C GLY A 75 -11.29 -6.39 2.60
N ALA A 76 -10.16 -5.81 2.22
CA ALA A 76 -9.12 -6.36 1.39
C ALA A 76 -7.83 -6.53 2.22
N PHE A 77 -7.58 -7.77 2.66
CA PHE A 77 -6.44 -8.07 3.54
C PHE A 77 -5.43 -8.96 2.83
N LEU A 78 -4.14 -8.65 3.04
CA LEU A 78 -3.01 -9.41 2.51
C LEU A 78 -3.06 -9.61 0.99
N PRO A 79 -3.40 -8.59 0.18
CA PRO A 79 -3.26 -8.73 -1.26
C PRO A 79 -1.79 -8.97 -1.57
N PHE A 80 -1.49 -9.98 -2.39
CA PHE A 80 -0.16 -10.09 -2.99
C PHE A 80 0.10 -8.81 -3.81
N ARG A 81 -0.91 -8.39 -4.56
CA ARG A 81 -0.97 -7.18 -5.38
C ARG A 81 -2.41 -6.69 -5.45
N MET A 82 -2.62 -5.39 -5.32
CA MET A 82 -3.93 -4.79 -5.54
C MET A 82 -3.82 -3.74 -6.64
N PHE A 83 -4.54 -3.99 -7.73
CA PHE A 83 -4.74 -3.09 -8.87
C PHE A 83 -3.50 -2.75 -9.71
N GLY A 84 -2.77 -3.79 -10.16
CA GLY A 84 -1.73 -3.70 -11.18
C GLY A 84 -0.30 -3.88 -10.66
N ASP A 85 0.59 -4.36 -11.52
CA ASP A 85 1.99 -4.64 -11.20
C ASP A 85 2.90 -3.43 -11.54
N PRO A 86 3.48 -2.72 -10.55
CA PRO A 86 4.45 -1.67 -10.82
C PRO A 86 5.80 -2.22 -11.35
N THR A 87 6.09 -3.50 -11.15
CA THR A 87 7.35 -4.16 -11.51
C THR A 87 7.36 -4.84 -12.87
N SER A 88 6.19 -5.08 -13.49
CA SER A 88 6.10 -5.49 -14.90
C SER A 88 6.36 -4.32 -15.87
N GLY A 89 6.72 -3.15 -15.34
CA GLY A 89 6.83 -1.94 -16.12
C GLY A 89 5.47 -1.44 -16.55
N GLY A 90 4.48 -1.49 -15.62
CA GLY A 90 3.16 -0.86 -15.70
C GLY A 90 2.84 -0.46 -17.12
N GLY A 91 2.56 -1.48 -17.93
CA GLY A 91 2.39 -1.29 -19.35
C GLY A 91 1.38 -0.18 -19.52
N VAL A 92 1.59 0.64 -20.54
CA VAL A 92 0.71 1.74 -20.97
C VAL A 92 -0.77 1.30 -21.20
N GLY A 93 -1.14 0.04 -20.88
CA GLY A 93 -2.45 -0.57 -21.05
C GLY A 93 -3.36 -0.61 -19.82
N ASP A 94 -2.85 -0.60 -18.58
CA ASP A 94 -3.72 -0.74 -17.39
C ASP A 94 -4.28 0.63 -16.97
N THR A 95 -5.14 1.18 -17.83
CA THR A 95 -5.83 2.46 -17.61
C THR A 95 -7.24 2.20 -17.10
N TYR A 96 -7.52 2.59 -15.87
CA TYR A 96 -8.85 2.60 -15.31
C TYR A 96 -9.27 4.03 -14.92
N THR A 97 -10.54 4.33 -15.11
CA THR A 97 -11.06 5.68 -14.87
C THR A 97 -12.46 5.66 -14.26
N ASN A 98 -12.84 6.70 -13.53
CA ASN A 98 -14.15 6.78 -12.88
C ASN A 98 -14.36 5.58 -11.93
N ILE A 99 -13.36 5.33 -11.07
CA ILE A 99 -13.40 4.26 -10.07
C ILE A 99 -13.57 4.89 -8.69
N THR A 100 -14.46 4.32 -7.89
CA THR A 100 -14.71 4.78 -6.52
C THR A 100 -14.54 3.63 -5.55
N TRP A 101 -13.77 3.86 -4.49
CA TRP A 101 -13.68 3.01 -3.32
C TRP A 101 -14.34 3.73 -2.16
N ASP A 102 -15.41 3.15 -1.62
CA ASP A 102 -16.22 3.74 -0.56
C ASP A 102 -16.40 2.77 0.62
N GLY A 103 -15.91 3.16 1.79
CA GLY A 103 -16.02 2.32 2.99
C GLY A 103 -15.20 1.04 2.92
N ILE A 104 -14.08 1.04 2.18
CA ILE A 104 -13.19 -0.12 2.04
C ILE A 104 -12.16 -0.12 3.16
N GLU A 105 -11.85 -1.30 3.70
CA GLU A 105 -10.68 -1.51 4.56
C GLU A 105 -9.59 -2.21 3.75
N LEU A 106 -8.39 -1.67 3.74
CA LEU A 106 -7.28 -2.15 2.93
C LEU A 106 -6.03 -2.24 3.78
N ALA A 107 -5.47 -3.44 3.89
CA ALA A 107 -4.32 -3.63 4.77
C ALA A 107 -3.36 -4.75 4.38
N TYR A 108 -2.18 -4.66 5.00
CA TYR A 108 -1.22 -5.76 5.08
C TYR A 108 -0.54 -6.12 3.73
N GLN A 109 -0.22 -5.10 2.93
CA GLN A 109 0.52 -5.26 1.68
C GLN A 109 2.02 -4.97 1.85
N LYS A 110 2.86 -5.76 1.17
CA LYS A 110 4.28 -5.44 0.98
C LYS A 110 4.42 -4.59 -0.28
N GLY A 111 4.47 -3.27 -0.12
CA GLY A 111 4.39 -2.28 -1.19
C GLY A 111 3.39 -1.17 -0.85
N ALA A 112 3.01 -0.38 -1.86
CA ALA A 112 1.85 0.49 -1.75
C ALA A 112 0.59 -0.36 -1.66
N LEU A 113 -0.30 -0.03 -0.73
CA LEU A 113 -1.61 -0.68 -0.60
C LEU A 113 -2.47 -0.44 -1.83
N PHE A 114 -2.34 0.74 -2.43
CA PHE A 114 -2.89 1.08 -3.73
C PHE A 114 -1.84 1.79 -4.56
N GLN A 115 -1.73 1.45 -5.83
CA GLN A 115 -0.91 2.22 -6.75
C GLN A 115 -1.64 2.43 -8.08
N ALA A 116 -1.84 3.70 -8.45
CA ALA A 116 -2.22 4.09 -9.79
C ALA A 116 -1.00 4.67 -10.52
N VAL A 117 -0.78 4.20 -11.74
CA VAL A 117 0.32 4.67 -12.60
C VAL A 117 -0.24 5.08 -13.94
N ASN A 118 0.33 6.08 -14.61
CA ASN A 118 0.09 6.40 -16.02
C ASN A 118 -1.39 6.43 -16.52
N ASN A 119 -1.92 7.59 -16.91
CA ASN A 119 -3.24 7.81 -17.53
C ASN A 119 -4.47 7.40 -16.66
N ASN A 120 -4.26 6.89 -15.45
CA ASN A 120 -5.32 6.59 -14.50
C ASN A 120 -5.94 7.89 -13.97
N ASP A 121 -7.26 8.01 -14.04
CA ASP A 121 -7.91 9.32 -13.95
C ASP A 121 -9.33 9.24 -13.35
N TYR A 122 -9.82 10.29 -12.70
CA TYR A 122 -11.13 10.29 -12.03
C TYR A 122 -11.28 9.15 -10.99
N LEU A 123 -10.34 9.07 -10.05
CA LEU A 123 -10.37 8.07 -8.98
C LEU A 123 -10.79 8.72 -7.65
N ILE A 124 -11.68 8.06 -6.92
CA ILE A 124 -12.20 8.55 -5.65
C ILE A 124 -11.99 7.51 -4.56
N TRP A 125 -11.24 7.87 -3.52
CA TRP A 125 -11.10 7.12 -2.28
C TRP A 125 -11.85 7.85 -1.18
N GLN A 126 -12.93 7.29 -0.67
CA GLN A 126 -13.74 7.93 0.36
C GLN A 126 -14.15 7.00 1.49
N ASN A 127 -14.20 7.52 2.73
CA ASN A 127 -14.61 6.77 3.92
C ASN A 127 -13.83 5.45 4.14
N CYS A 128 -12.65 5.31 3.54
CA CYS A 128 -11.87 4.08 3.59
C CYS A 128 -10.92 4.08 4.79
N THR A 129 -10.47 2.88 5.16
CA THR A 129 -9.41 2.66 6.14
C THR A 129 -8.23 1.98 5.45
N VAL A 130 -7.05 2.61 5.47
CA VAL A 130 -5.85 2.14 4.76
C VAL A 130 -4.71 1.99 5.76
N HIS A 131 -4.21 0.77 6.00
CA HIS A 131 -3.22 0.59 7.06
C HIS A 131 -2.22 -0.54 6.90
N HIS A 132 -1.13 -0.46 7.65
CA HIS A 132 -0.11 -1.52 7.72
C HIS A 132 0.49 -1.89 6.34
N GLY A 133 0.60 -0.91 5.43
CA GLY A 133 1.30 -1.03 4.16
C GLY A 133 2.77 -0.61 4.27
N SER A 134 3.59 -0.95 3.28
CA SER A 134 4.90 -0.28 3.12
C SER A 134 4.70 1.16 2.66
N ASN A 135 3.73 1.37 1.78
CA ASN A 135 3.15 2.65 1.38
C ASN A 135 1.62 2.57 1.43
N GLY A 136 0.94 3.70 1.51
CA GLY A 136 -0.52 3.79 1.50
C GLY A 136 -1.05 3.90 0.07
N LEU A 137 -1.65 5.04 -0.26
CA LEU A 137 -2.15 5.36 -1.60
C LEU A 137 -1.06 6.05 -2.42
N ALA A 138 -0.58 5.40 -3.47
CA ALA A 138 0.49 5.91 -4.32
C ALA A 138 -0.01 6.22 -5.74
N PHE A 139 0.41 7.36 -6.27
CA PHE A 139 0.09 7.82 -7.61
C PHE A 139 1.37 8.26 -8.26
N SER A 140 1.72 7.70 -9.41
CA SER A 140 3.00 8.02 -10.03
C SER A 140 2.97 7.89 -11.54
N GLU A 141 3.51 8.88 -12.21
CA GLU A 141 4.04 8.68 -13.54
C GLU A 141 5.23 7.70 -13.49
N ASN A 142 5.26 6.77 -14.45
CA ASN A 142 6.37 5.87 -14.63
C ASN A 142 6.89 5.97 -16.06
N SER A 143 8.22 5.93 -16.21
CA SER A 143 8.98 5.94 -17.48
C SER A 143 9.21 7.29 -18.15
N VAL A 144 8.28 8.26 -18.05
CA VAL A 144 8.40 9.56 -18.74
C VAL A 144 8.86 10.69 -17.81
N ASN A 145 8.27 10.80 -16.61
CA ASN A 145 8.61 11.78 -15.58
C ASN A 145 8.55 13.26 -16.05
N ASP A 146 7.58 13.61 -16.91
CA ASP A 146 7.32 14.99 -17.36
C ASP A 146 5.89 15.50 -17.03
N GLY A 147 5.06 14.65 -16.41
CA GLY A 147 3.68 14.92 -16.02
C GLY A 147 2.66 14.65 -17.12
N SER A 148 3.06 14.35 -18.36
CA SER A 148 2.16 14.26 -19.52
C SER A 148 1.20 13.08 -19.47
N ILE A 149 1.57 12.02 -18.76
CA ILE A 149 0.74 10.84 -18.57
C ILE A 149 0.54 10.54 -17.09
N ALA A 150 0.86 11.45 -16.19
CA ALA A 150 0.69 11.20 -14.77
C ALA A 150 -0.81 11.00 -14.42
N PRO A 151 -1.14 10.24 -13.36
CA PRO A 151 -2.52 10.17 -12.87
C PRO A 151 -3.08 11.56 -12.56
N SER A 152 -4.38 11.77 -12.77
CA SER A 152 -5.05 13.08 -12.62
C SER A 152 -6.47 12.96 -12.05
N HIS A 153 -7.10 14.10 -11.72
CA HIS A 153 -8.48 14.19 -11.25
C HIS A 153 -8.80 13.21 -10.09
N ILE A 154 -7.92 13.16 -9.08
CA ILE A 154 -8.00 12.20 -7.97
C ILE A 154 -8.55 12.87 -6.71
N GLN A 155 -9.46 12.19 -6.02
CA GLN A 155 -10.01 12.64 -4.75
C GLN A 155 -9.74 11.61 -3.65
N ILE A 156 -9.24 12.08 -2.51
CA ILE A 156 -8.96 11.29 -1.31
C ILE A 156 -9.67 11.99 -0.16
N LEU A 157 -10.82 11.47 0.25
CA LEU A 157 -11.79 12.14 1.11
C LEU A 157 -12.11 11.34 2.36
N ASP A 158 -12.09 11.95 3.54
CA ASP A 158 -12.64 11.36 4.77
C ASP A 158 -12.09 9.95 5.12
N ASN A 159 -10.85 9.65 4.72
CA ASN A 159 -10.23 8.35 4.98
C ASN A 159 -9.44 8.35 6.28
N THR A 160 -9.25 7.16 6.86
CA THR A 160 -8.30 6.93 7.96
C THR A 160 -7.08 6.17 7.44
N LEU A 161 -5.89 6.76 7.50
CA LEU A 161 -4.65 6.15 7.05
C LEU A 161 -3.64 6.00 8.19
N TYR A 162 -3.19 4.78 8.50
CA TYR A 162 -2.32 4.60 9.65
C TYR A 162 -1.36 3.41 9.59
N ASP A 163 -0.32 3.45 10.41
CA ASP A 163 0.70 2.41 10.49
C ASP A 163 1.38 2.13 9.13
N ILE A 164 1.57 3.17 8.32
CA ILE A 164 2.18 3.08 6.99
C ILE A 164 3.71 3.20 7.10
N GLY A 165 4.43 2.20 6.63
CA GLY A 165 5.90 2.13 6.69
C GLY A 165 6.46 1.67 8.02
N SER A 166 5.74 1.91 9.13
CA SER A 166 6.15 1.55 10.49
C SER A 166 6.52 0.06 10.63
N THR A 167 5.74 -0.78 9.95
CA THR A 167 5.92 -2.24 9.94
C THR A 167 7.18 -2.69 9.17
N TYR A 168 7.63 -1.89 8.22
CA TYR A 168 8.70 -2.26 7.29
C TYR A 168 10.03 -1.58 7.60
N GLY A 169 10.05 -0.61 8.52
CA GLY A 169 11.22 0.23 8.77
C GLY A 169 11.60 1.04 7.53
N ASP A 170 10.62 1.31 6.66
CA ASP A 170 10.83 2.06 5.43
C ASP A 170 10.79 3.55 5.76
N VAL A 171 11.95 4.19 5.64
CA VAL A 171 12.12 5.62 5.92
C VAL A 171 11.48 6.50 4.86
N ASP A 172 11.19 5.93 3.68
CA ASP A 172 10.57 6.60 2.53
C ASP A 172 9.11 6.15 2.35
N ALA A 173 8.47 5.74 3.44
CA ALA A 173 7.07 5.38 3.43
C ALA A 173 6.16 6.61 3.48
N HIS A 174 5.03 6.55 2.77
CA HIS A 174 4.07 7.64 2.66
C HIS A 174 2.64 7.11 2.79
N ALA A 175 1.79 7.79 3.58
CA ALA A 175 0.37 7.45 3.63
C ALA A 175 -0.32 7.80 2.30
N ILE A 176 0.01 8.96 1.75
CA ILE A 176 -0.36 9.40 0.41
C ILE A 176 0.90 9.91 -0.29
N SER A 177 1.22 9.35 -1.45
CA SER A 177 2.36 9.80 -2.25
C SER A 177 1.96 10.07 -3.68
N TRP A 178 2.59 11.08 -4.25
CA TRP A 178 2.27 11.56 -5.57
C TRP A 178 3.54 11.92 -6.34
N ASN A 179 3.71 11.40 -7.55
CA ASN A 179 4.85 11.71 -8.42
C ASN A 179 4.38 12.08 -9.84
N GLY A 180 4.30 13.39 -10.10
CA GLY A 180 3.67 13.93 -11.30
C GLY A 180 2.14 13.83 -11.27
N GLY A 181 1.44 14.73 -11.94
CA GLY A 181 -0.04 14.73 -12.03
C GLY A 181 -0.64 16.07 -11.64
N ASP A 182 -1.94 16.23 -11.90
CA ASP A 182 -2.69 17.45 -11.63
C ASP A 182 -4.12 17.15 -11.12
N ASP A 183 -4.78 18.22 -10.65
CA ASP A 183 -6.14 18.21 -10.13
C ASP A 183 -6.42 17.16 -9.03
N ILE A 184 -5.83 17.39 -7.86
CA ILE A 184 -5.90 16.49 -6.71
C ILE A 184 -6.62 17.16 -5.56
N LEU A 185 -7.61 16.48 -5.00
CA LEU A 185 -8.29 16.89 -3.77
C LEU A 185 -7.96 15.90 -2.65
N ILE A 186 -7.36 16.41 -1.56
CA ILE A 186 -7.15 15.65 -0.32
C ILE A 186 -7.84 16.42 0.80
N ASP A 187 -8.95 15.89 1.32
CA ASP A 187 -9.76 16.58 2.33
C ASP A 187 -10.33 15.61 3.38
N GLY A 188 -10.53 16.07 4.61
CA GLY A 188 -11.15 15.29 5.69
C GLY A 188 -10.38 14.04 6.19
N ASN A 189 -9.19 13.74 5.66
CA ASN A 189 -8.45 12.53 6.03
C ASN A 189 -7.78 12.63 7.41
N TYR A 190 -7.76 11.52 8.13
CA TYR A 190 -7.05 11.36 9.41
C TYR A 190 -5.86 10.41 9.26
N CYS A 191 -4.65 10.93 9.45
CA CYS A 191 -3.40 10.18 9.26
C CYS A 191 -2.56 10.11 10.55
N TYR A 192 -2.09 8.92 10.94
CA TYR A 192 -1.21 8.76 12.10
C TYR A 192 -0.27 7.55 12.01
N ASN A 193 0.89 7.64 12.67
CA ASN A 193 1.93 6.60 12.64
C ASN A 193 2.39 6.20 11.22
N CYS A 194 2.57 7.18 10.35
CA CYS A 194 3.08 7.01 9.00
C CYS A 194 4.51 7.55 8.89
N GLY A 195 5.34 7.00 7.99
CA GLY A 195 6.68 7.56 7.71
C GLY A 195 6.61 9.04 7.35
N SER A 196 5.91 9.34 6.25
CA SER A 196 5.40 10.65 5.89
C SER A 196 3.89 10.59 5.67
N THR A 197 3.18 11.68 5.94
CA THR A 197 1.72 11.71 5.79
C THR A 197 1.33 11.91 4.33
N ILE A 198 1.66 13.06 3.75
CA ILE A 198 1.40 13.38 2.34
C ILE A 198 2.72 13.84 1.74
N VAL A 199 3.12 13.27 0.62
CA VAL A 199 4.34 13.64 -0.10
C VAL A 199 4.04 13.89 -1.57
N PHE A 200 4.47 15.04 -2.06
CA PHE A 200 4.47 15.39 -3.48
C PHE A 200 5.90 15.44 -3.97
N TYR A 201 6.21 14.58 -4.93
CA TYR A 201 7.47 14.60 -5.65
C TYR A 201 7.33 15.53 -6.86
N SER A 202 8.17 16.56 -6.89
CA SER A 202 8.33 17.37 -8.10
C SER A 202 9.14 16.59 -9.12
N LEU A 203 8.59 16.39 -10.30
CA LEU A 203 9.35 15.84 -11.42
C LEU A 203 10.45 16.82 -11.79
N THR A 204 11.72 16.40 -11.67
CA THR A 204 12.87 17.18 -12.17
C THR A 204 12.97 17.02 -13.68
N GLY A 205 11.98 17.56 -14.40
CA GLY A 205 11.90 17.60 -15.86
C GLY A 205 12.14 18.98 -16.47
N LEU A 206 12.32 20.04 -15.66
CA LEU A 206 12.68 21.37 -16.19
C LEU A 206 14.20 21.51 -16.36
N GLY A 207 14.75 20.68 -17.26
CA GLY A 207 16.00 20.97 -17.96
C GLY A 207 15.84 22.05 -19.05
N GLY A 208 14.64 22.58 -19.23
CA GLY A 208 14.38 23.76 -20.06
C GLY A 208 14.54 25.03 -19.22
N SER A 209 15.60 25.79 -19.49
CA SER A 209 15.75 27.14 -18.97
C SER A 209 14.65 28.04 -19.52
N GLU A 210 13.55 28.22 -18.78
CA GLU A 210 12.67 29.35 -19.03
C GLU A 210 13.31 30.59 -18.42
N SER A 211 13.90 31.43 -19.29
CA SER A 211 14.25 32.79 -18.91
C SER A 211 12.96 33.55 -18.66
N MET A 212 12.71 33.93 -17.42
CA MET A 212 11.72 34.96 -17.13
C MET A 212 12.22 36.29 -17.74
N THR A 213 11.65 36.66 -18.87
CA THR A 213 11.64 38.03 -19.42
C THR A 213 10.23 38.58 -19.42
#